data_AF-A0A8C9XP02-F1
#
_entry.id   AF-A0A8C9XP02-F1
#
_cell.length_a   1.000
_cell.length_b   1.000
_cell.length_c   1.000
_cell.angle_alpha   90.00
_cell.angle_beta   90.00
_cell.angle_gamma   90.00
#
_symmetry.space_group_name_H-M   'P 1'
#
loop_
_entity.id
_entity.type
_entity.pdbx_description
1 polymer ?
#
loop_
_entity_poly.entity_id
_entity_poly.type
_entity_poly.pdbx_seq_one_letter_code
_entity_poly.pdbx_strand_id
1 'polypeptide(L)'
;MGVIGVQLVVTMVMASVIQKIIPHYSFARWLLCSGSLRWYQHPTEDELRSLAGKQKGQKKKDRKYNGHIDNKPLTVPKDIDLQLETKCITEVDTLALHYFPEFQWLVDFTVAATVVYLITELYYSVAQPSGEMNISVVWCLLVLAFVIKTLFSLTAHYFKLEEGGERSLCITFAFFFFVKAMAILIVTENYLEFGLETGFANFSDSALQFLEHQGLESQGPISKLTFKLILALLCSLIGAFLTFPGLRLAQMHLDALNLTTAKFTQTLLHINFLSPLIMVLLWVKPITKDYLMNPTLEKENVPLMTEDTYDTLRLWAIILMCILRLAMMRHHLQAYLNLAQKGVDQMKKEAGRISTVDLQKMVARVFYYLCVIALQYVAPLVMLLHTTLLLQYLFAFP
;
A
#
# COMPACT_ATOMS: atom_id res chain seq x y z
N MET A 1 18.29 0.67 41.61
CA MET A 1 18.01 -0.44 40.67
C MET A 1 16.54 -0.40 40.30
N GLY A 2 16.24 0.05 39.08
CA GLY A 2 14.95 -0.11 38.41
C GLY A 2 15.27 -0.36 36.94
N VAL A 3 15.71 -1.59 36.63
CA VAL A 3 16.50 -1.94 35.44
C VAL A 3 15.64 -2.12 34.18
N ILE A 4 14.41 -1.60 34.18
CA ILE A 4 13.50 -1.67 33.04
C ILE A 4 12.94 -0.27 32.81
N GLY A 5 13.49 0.45 31.82
CA GLY A 5 12.96 1.74 31.38
C GLY A 5 11.51 1.58 30.91
N VAL A 6 10.69 2.62 31.07
CA VAL A 6 9.24 2.61 30.76
C VAL A 6 8.98 2.10 29.34
N GLN A 7 9.84 2.46 28.39
CA GLN A 7 9.73 2.02 26.99
C GLN A 7 9.90 0.51 26.80
N LEU A 8 10.74 -0.13 27.63
CA LEU A 8 10.94 -1.58 27.61
C LEU A 8 9.69 -2.28 28.16
N VAL A 9 9.05 -1.73 29.20
CA VAL A 9 7.76 -2.21 29.69
C VAL A 9 6.70 -2.13 28.60
N VAL A 10 6.57 -0.97 27.93
CA VAL A 10 5.62 -0.79 26.81
C VAL A 10 5.86 -1.82 25.70
N THR A 11 7.12 -2.05 25.35
CA THR A 11 7.53 -3.05 24.34
C THR A 11 7.15 -4.47 24.77
N MET A 12 7.43 -4.87 26.02
CA MET A 12 7.07 -6.19 26.55
C MET A 12 5.57 -6.42 26.62
N VAL A 13 4.82 -5.39 27.04
CA VAL A 13 3.35 -5.42 27.06
C VAL A 13 2.83 -5.57 25.63
N MET A 14 3.32 -4.78 24.69
CA MET A 14 2.88 -4.87 23.29
C MET A 14 3.25 -6.21 22.66
N ALA A 15 4.44 -6.76 22.93
CA ALA A 15 4.81 -8.10 22.49
C ALA A 15 3.84 -9.17 23.04
N SER A 16 3.41 -9.03 24.30
CA SER A 16 2.41 -9.92 24.90
C SER A 16 1.03 -9.76 24.25
N VAL A 17 0.62 -8.53 23.91
CA VAL A 17 -0.60 -8.23 23.15
C VAL A 17 -0.54 -8.89 21.77
N ILE A 18 0.59 -8.78 21.08
CA ILE A 18 0.79 -9.41 19.76
C ILE A 18 0.66 -10.93 19.85
N GLN A 19 1.26 -11.55 20.86
CA GLN A 19 1.23 -13.01 21.00
C GLN A 19 -0.11 -13.55 21.48
N LYS A 20 -0.80 -12.85 22.38
CA LYS A 20 -2.01 -13.36 23.05
C LYS A 20 -3.32 -12.80 22.51
N ILE A 21 -3.34 -11.56 22.02
CA ILE A 21 -4.57 -10.86 21.64
C ILE A 21 -4.79 -10.88 20.12
N ILE A 22 -3.77 -10.60 19.31
CA ILE A 22 -3.89 -10.55 17.83
C ILE A 22 -4.46 -11.85 17.22
N PRO A 23 -4.13 -13.06 17.71
CA PRO A 23 -4.76 -14.29 17.21
C PRO A 23 -6.28 -14.31 17.39
N HIS A 24 -6.82 -13.63 18.41
CA HIS A 24 -8.26 -13.56 18.68
C HIS A 24 -8.91 -12.33 18.08
N TYR A 25 -8.28 -11.16 18.19
CA TYR A 25 -8.76 -9.87 17.68
C TYR A 25 -7.74 -9.28 16.70
N SER A 26 -8.02 -9.42 15.40
CA SER A 26 -7.18 -8.88 14.33
C SER A 26 -7.88 -7.71 13.66
N PHE A 27 -7.16 -6.58 13.57
CA PHE A 27 -7.63 -5.41 12.84
C PHE A 27 -7.70 -5.69 11.35
N ALA A 28 -6.79 -6.51 10.82
CA ALA A 28 -6.81 -6.98 9.44
C ALA A 28 -8.09 -7.76 9.12
N ARG A 29 -8.51 -8.68 10.01
CA ARG A 29 -9.79 -9.40 9.88
C ARG A 29 -10.96 -8.45 9.93
N TRP A 30 -10.99 -7.52 10.88
CA TRP A 30 -12.06 -6.51 10.95
C TRP A 30 -12.15 -5.67 9.66
N LEU A 31 -11.01 -5.31 9.07
CA LEU A 31 -10.95 -4.50 7.85
C LEU A 31 -11.57 -5.22 6.64
N LEU A 32 -11.43 -6.54 6.55
CA LEU A 32 -12.03 -7.35 5.47
C LEU A 32 -13.45 -7.87 5.80
N CYS A 33 -13.71 -8.27 7.05
CA CYS A 33 -14.91 -9.02 7.45
C CYS A 33 -16.01 -8.18 8.12
N SER A 34 -15.85 -6.86 8.24
CA SER A 34 -16.86 -5.98 8.89
C SER A 34 -18.21 -5.84 8.14
N GLY A 35 -18.50 -6.72 7.19
CA GLY A 35 -19.79 -6.80 6.47
C GLY A 35 -19.98 -5.80 5.34
N SER A 36 -19.04 -4.85 5.14
CA SER A 36 -19.12 -3.88 4.05
C SER A 36 -18.65 -4.41 2.70
N LEU A 37 -17.80 -5.45 2.68
CA LEU A 37 -17.28 -6.05 1.46
C LEU A 37 -18.13 -7.25 1.04
N ARG A 38 -18.55 -7.24 -0.23
CA ARG A 38 -19.32 -8.30 -0.87
C ARG A 38 -18.53 -8.88 -2.02
N TRP A 39 -18.30 -10.19 -2.00
CA TRP A 39 -17.66 -10.92 -3.08
C TRP A 39 -18.70 -11.73 -3.86
N TYR A 40 -18.34 -12.12 -5.08
CA TYR A 40 -19.21 -12.88 -5.97
C TYR A 40 -18.86 -14.36 -5.89
N GLN A 41 -19.83 -15.17 -5.49
CA GLN A 41 -19.65 -16.62 -5.42
C GLN A 41 -19.51 -17.20 -6.83
N HIS A 42 -18.59 -18.15 -7.01
CA HIS A 42 -18.49 -18.84 -8.29
C HIS A 42 -19.77 -19.69 -8.52
N PRO A 43 -20.32 -19.72 -9.73
CA PRO A 43 -21.54 -20.46 -10.01
C PRO A 43 -21.30 -21.97 -9.90
N THR A 44 -22.30 -22.71 -9.41
CA THR A 44 -22.21 -24.18 -9.31
C THR A 44 -22.41 -24.83 -10.67
N GLU A 45 -21.87 -26.04 -10.89
CA GLU A 45 -22.08 -26.73 -12.16
C GLU A 45 -23.55 -26.99 -12.45
N ASP A 46 -24.36 -27.28 -11.44
CA ASP A 46 -25.79 -27.56 -11.58
C ASP A 46 -26.57 -26.29 -11.96
N GLU A 47 -26.21 -25.15 -11.38
CA GLU A 47 -26.77 -23.85 -11.75
C GLU A 47 -26.44 -23.51 -13.21
N LEU A 48 -25.18 -23.66 -13.62
CA LEU A 48 -24.75 -23.45 -15.01
C LEU A 48 -25.45 -24.40 -15.99
N ARG A 49 -25.63 -25.68 -15.61
CA ARG A 49 -26.38 -26.67 -16.41
C ARG A 49 -27.84 -26.27 -16.56
N SER A 50 -28.46 -25.82 -15.47
CA SER A 50 -29.87 -25.41 -15.47
C SER A 50 -30.11 -24.19 -16.37
N LEU A 51 -29.23 -23.19 -16.31
CA LEU A 51 -29.31 -21.96 -17.11
C LEU A 51 -29.00 -22.22 -18.58
N ALA A 52 -28.00 -23.05 -18.89
CA ALA A 52 -27.69 -23.46 -20.25
C ALA A 52 -28.79 -24.36 -20.86
N GLY A 53 -29.49 -25.14 -20.03
CA GLY A 53 -30.66 -25.94 -20.41
C GLY A 53 -31.87 -25.08 -20.76
N LYS A 54 -32.12 -24.00 -20.02
CA LYS A 54 -33.21 -23.05 -20.28
C LYS A 54 -33.02 -22.27 -21.59
N GLN A 55 -31.80 -21.91 -21.96
CA GLN A 55 -31.49 -21.28 -23.26
C GLN A 55 -31.63 -22.23 -24.46
N LYS A 56 -31.68 -23.55 -24.25
CA LYS A 56 -31.92 -24.56 -25.30
C LYS A 56 -33.41 -24.75 -25.66
N GLY A 57 -34.27 -23.79 -25.35
CA GLY A 57 -35.66 -23.80 -25.81
C GLY A 57 -35.77 -23.62 -27.33
N GLN A 58 -36.25 -24.66 -28.02
CA GLN A 58 -36.70 -24.67 -29.43
C GLN A 58 -35.65 -24.56 -30.56
N LYS A 59 -34.79 -25.57 -30.75
CA LYS A 59 -34.41 -26.17 -32.06
C LYS A 59 -33.09 -26.96 -31.96
N LYS A 60 -33.17 -28.28 -31.71
CA LYS A 60 -32.53 -29.29 -32.58
C LYS A 60 -32.85 -30.72 -32.11
N LYS A 61 -33.49 -31.45 -33.02
CA LYS A 61 -33.53 -32.91 -33.11
C LYS A 61 -32.12 -33.51 -33.15
N ASP A 62 -32.02 -34.69 -32.57
CA ASP A 62 -31.16 -35.83 -32.91
C ASP A 62 -29.67 -35.55 -33.21
N ARG A 63 -28.82 -36.01 -32.28
CA ARG A 63 -27.63 -36.79 -32.60
C ARG A 63 -27.21 -37.59 -31.37
N LYS A 64 -27.62 -38.87 -31.33
CA LYS A 64 -26.91 -39.90 -30.56
C LYS A 64 -25.45 -39.84 -30.97
N TYR A 65 -24.55 -39.55 -30.03
CA TYR A 65 -23.12 -39.76 -30.22
C TYR A 65 -22.70 -40.92 -29.33
N ASN A 66 -22.05 -41.88 -29.98
CA ASN A 66 -21.49 -43.10 -29.43
C ASN A 66 -20.47 -42.80 -28.32
N GLY A 67 -20.32 -43.78 -27.42
CA GLY A 67 -19.43 -43.75 -26.27
C GLY A 67 -17.99 -43.40 -26.62
N HIS A 68 -17.57 -42.23 -26.17
CA HIS A 68 -16.23 -41.94 -25.70
C HIS A 68 -16.40 -40.97 -24.53
N ILE A 69 -16.17 -41.43 -23.30
CA ILE A 69 -16.13 -40.56 -22.12
C ILE A 69 -14.79 -39.83 -22.21
N ASP A 70 -14.74 -38.80 -23.05
CA ASP A 70 -13.69 -37.79 -22.95
C ASP A 70 -14.01 -36.94 -21.73
N ASN A 71 -13.06 -36.86 -20.78
CA ASN A 71 -13.03 -35.90 -19.66
C ASN A 71 -12.88 -34.45 -20.17
N LYS A 72 -13.63 -34.04 -21.21
CA LYS A 72 -13.69 -32.66 -21.66
C LYS A 72 -14.57 -31.89 -20.68
N PRO A 73 -14.06 -30.79 -20.09
CA PRO A 73 -14.83 -30.02 -19.12
C PRO A 73 -16.12 -29.55 -19.78
N LEU A 74 -17.22 -29.59 -19.02
CA LEU A 74 -18.52 -29.15 -19.49
C LEU A 74 -18.40 -27.72 -20.05
N THR A 75 -18.97 -27.46 -21.22
CA THR A 75 -18.95 -26.12 -21.82
C THR A 75 -20.33 -25.51 -21.81
N VAL A 76 -20.41 -24.21 -21.53
CA VAL A 76 -21.64 -23.41 -21.57
C VAL A 76 -21.52 -22.26 -22.58
N PRO A 77 -22.64 -21.80 -23.18
CA PRO A 77 -22.64 -20.58 -23.99
C PRO A 77 -22.15 -19.38 -23.18
N LYS A 78 -21.39 -18.48 -23.81
CA LYS A 78 -20.88 -17.27 -23.16
C LYS A 78 -21.98 -16.23 -22.87
N ASP A 79 -23.05 -16.22 -23.67
CA ASP A 79 -24.23 -15.37 -23.55
C ASP A 79 -25.27 -15.89 -22.53
N ILE A 80 -24.87 -16.82 -21.67
CA ILE A 80 -25.72 -17.35 -20.60
C ILE A 80 -26.21 -16.22 -19.69
N ASP A 81 -27.49 -16.22 -19.34
CA ASP A 81 -28.03 -15.23 -18.40
C ASP A 81 -27.66 -15.59 -16.96
N LEU A 82 -26.38 -15.43 -16.65
CA LEU A 82 -25.81 -15.65 -15.32
C LEU A 82 -25.83 -14.34 -14.54
N GLN A 83 -26.44 -14.36 -13.36
CA GLN A 83 -26.30 -13.32 -12.34
C GLN A 83 -25.53 -13.93 -11.18
N LEU A 84 -24.38 -13.35 -10.85
CA LEU A 84 -23.56 -13.88 -9.77
C LEU A 84 -24.18 -13.51 -8.43
N GLU A 85 -24.31 -14.51 -7.55
CA GLU A 85 -24.74 -14.27 -6.17
C GLU A 85 -23.65 -13.54 -5.38
N THR A 86 -24.07 -12.59 -4.55
CA THR A 86 -23.16 -11.83 -3.68
C THR A 86 -23.22 -12.36 -2.26
N LYS A 87 -22.05 -12.53 -1.64
CA LYS A 87 -21.92 -12.97 -0.25
C LYS A 87 -21.00 -12.01 0.50
N CYS A 88 -21.31 -11.76 1.77
CA CYS A 88 -20.40 -11.03 2.65
C CYS A 88 -19.17 -11.88 2.96
N ILE A 89 -18.00 -11.25 3.09
CA ILE A 89 -16.77 -11.94 3.47
C ILE A 89 -16.87 -12.37 4.93
N THR A 90 -16.77 -13.66 5.19
CA THR A 90 -16.72 -14.21 6.55
C THR A 90 -15.30 -14.59 6.96
N GLU A 91 -15.04 -14.74 8.25
CA GLU A 91 -13.70 -15.11 8.75
C GLU A 91 -13.21 -16.46 8.20
N VAL A 92 -14.11 -17.41 8.01
CA VAL A 92 -13.76 -18.72 7.44
C VAL A 92 -13.29 -18.60 5.99
N ASP A 93 -13.91 -17.72 5.21
CA ASP A 93 -13.52 -17.50 3.82
C ASP A 93 -12.13 -16.86 3.71
N THR A 94 -11.72 -16.07 4.71
CA THR A 94 -10.39 -15.41 4.70
C THR A 94 -9.22 -16.39 4.84
N LEU A 95 -9.43 -17.55 5.46
CA LEU A 95 -8.39 -18.59 5.59
C LEU A 95 -8.00 -19.18 4.23
N ALA A 96 -8.90 -19.15 3.25
CA ALA A 96 -8.65 -19.64 1.91
C ALA A 96 -7.93 -18.61 1.00
N LEU A 97 -7.81 -17.35 1.45
CA LEU A 97 -7.22 -16.28 0.65
C LEU A 97 -5.70 -16.39 0.58
N HIS A 98 -5.16 -16.20 -0.63
CA HIS A 98 -3.72 -16.20 -0.85
C HIS A 98 -3.09 -14.95 -0.23
N TYR A 99 -1.96 -15.08 0.47
CA TYR A 99 -1.30 -14.00 1.23
C TYR A 99 -2.07 -13.45 2.45
N PHE A 100 -3.10 -14.14 2.94
CA PHE A 100 -3.82 -13.69 4.13
C PHE A 100 -2.93 -13.57 5.39
N PRO A 101 -2.05 -14.53 5.73
CA PRO A 101 -1.17 -14.40 6.88
C PRO A 101 -0.25 -13.17 6.82
N GLU A 102 0.28 -12.87 5.64
CA GLU A 102 1.14 -11.70 5.37
C GLU A 102 0.37 -10.40 5.51
N PHE A 103 -0.86 -10.35 4.97
CA PHE A 103 -1.76 -9.21 5.15
C PHE A 103 -2.10 -8.97 6.62
N GLN A 104 -2.47 -10.03 7.32
CA GLN A 104 -2.80 -9.97 8.75
C GLN A 104 -1.62 -9.45 9.57
N TRP A 105 -0.44 -10.05 9.38
CA TRP A 105 0.76 -9.63 10.09
C TRP A 105 1.15 -8.19 9.80
N LEU A 106 1.15 -7.77 8.53
CA LEU A 106 1.52 -6.40 8.18
C LEU A 106 0.60 -5.38 8.85
N VAL A 107 -0.72 -5.57 8.75
CA VAL A 107 -1.71 -4.64 9.29
C VAL A 107 -1.69 -4.63 10.82
N ASP A 108 -1.75 -5.80 11.46
CA ASP A 108 -1.85 -5.85 12.92
C ASP A 108 -0.55 -5.40 13.60
N PHE A 109 0.61 -5.72 13.03
CA PHE A 109 1.90 -5.23 13.53
C PHE A 109 2.06 -3.72 13.34
N THR A 110 1.57 -3.17 12.23
CA THR A 110 1.52 -1.72 11.98
C THR A 110 0.71 -1.01 13.06
N VAL A 111 -0.48 -1.53 13.40
CA VAL A 111 -1.32 -0.95 14.45
C VAL A 111 -0.60 -1.01 15.80
N ALA A 112 -0.02 -2.15 16.14
CA ALA A 112 0.75 -2.31 17.37
C ALA A 112 1.93 -1.32 17.46
N ALA A 113 2.73 -1.21 16.40
CA ALA A 113 3.86 -0.29 16.32
C ALA A 113 3.42 1.19 16.41
N THR A 114 2.32 1.55 15.75
CA THR A 114 1.75 2.91 15.83
C THR A 114 1.30 3.22 17.26
N VAL A 115 0.67 2.28 17.96
CA VAL A 115 0.29 2.45 19.37
C VAL A 115 1.51 2.58 20.27
N VAL A 116 2.55 1.77 20.08
CA VAL A 116 3.82 1.91 20.82
C VAL A 116 4.42 3.30 20.60
N TYR A 117 4.43 3.78 19.36
CA TYR A 117 4.91 5.13 19.04
C TYR A 117 4.11 6.20 19.76
N LEU A 118 2.77 6.17 19.68
CA LEU A 118 1.90 7.15 20.34
C LEU A 118 2.04 7.15 21.86
N ILE A 119 2.14 5.98 22.50
CA ILE A 119 2.37 5.88 23.95
C ILE A 119 3.74 6.46 24.31
N THR A 120 4.76 6.17 23.49
CA THR A 120 6.12 6.67 23.72
C THR A 120 6.17 8.19 23.56
N GLU A 121 5.53 8.73 22.53
CA GLU A 121 5.45 10.17 22.29
C GLU A 121 4.71 10.88 23.45
N LEU A 122 3.61 10.30 23.92
CA LEU A 122 2.90 10.81 25.09
C LEU A 122 3.80 10.79 26.33
N TYR A 123 4.56 9.71 26.54
CA TYR A 123 5.53 9.62 27.62
C TYR A 123 6.62 10.69 27.53
N TYR A 124 7.22 10.92 26.36
CA TYR A 124 8.20 11.99 26.17
C TYR A 124 7.59 13.38 26.41
N SER A 125 6.35 13.61 25.98
CA SER A 125 5.66 14.89 26.17
C SER A 125 5.39 15.24 27.63
N VAL A 126 5.16 14.23 28.48
CA VAL A 126 4.82 14.41 29.90
C VAL A 126 6.04 14.32 30.81
N ALA A 127 6.92 13.34 30.58
CA ALA A 127 8.00 13.00 31.51
C ALA A 127 9.35 13.64 31.16
N GLN A 128 9.51 14.19 29.94
CA GLN A 128 10.76 14.76 29.42
C GLN A 128 12.04 13.97 29.82
N PRO A 129 12.09 12.65 29.57
CA PRO A 129 13.22 11.83 29.98
C PRO A 129 14.46 12.19 29.16
N SER A 130 15.57 12.54 29.83
CA SER A 130 16.86 12.81 29.19
C SER A 130 17.72 11.54 29.11
N GLY A 131 18.19 11.18 27.91
CA GLY A 131 19.23 10.15 27.72
C GLY A 131 18.75 8.71 27.51
N GLU A 132 17.45 8.48 27.30
CA GLU A 132 16.92 7.15 26.91
C GLU A 132 16.80 7.03 25.39
N MET A 133 17.30 5.93 24.81
CA MET A 133 17.12 5.62 23.39
C MET A 133 15.65 5.30 23.11
N ASN A 134 15.03 6.03 22.18
CA ASN A 134 13.63 5.85 21.84
C ASN A 134 13.38 4.50 21.12
N ILE A 135 12.85 3.51 21.85
CA ILE A 135 12.55 2.18 21.33
C ILE A 135 11.47 2.24 20.24
N SER A 136 10.59 3.25 20.21
CA SER A 136 9.56 3.35 19.18
C SER A 136 10.13 3.52 17.76
N VAL A 137 11.31 4.13 17.64
CA VAL A 137 12.06 4.23 16.37
C VAL A 137 12.37 2.83 15.82
N VAL A 138 12.76 1.90 16.69
CA VAL A 138 13.04 0.49 16.30
C VAL A 138 11.76 -0.17 15.79
N TRP A 139 10.62 0.04 16.44
CA TRP A 139 9.33 -0.48 15.96
C TRP A 139 8.97 0.09 14.59
N CYS A 140 9.17 1.38 14.36
CA CYS A 140 8.95 1.99 13.05
C CYS A 140 9.88 1.40 11.97
N LEU A 141 11.16 1.17 12.27
CA LEU A 141 12.10 0.54 11.34
C LEU A 141 11.72 -0.92 11.05
N LEU A 142 11.23 -1.68 12.03
CA LEU A 142 10.73 -3.04 11.84
C LEU A 142 9.50 -3.06 10.93
N VAL A 143 8.57 -2.10 11.08
CA VAL A 143 7.42 -1.95 10.17
C VAL A 143 7.89 -1.68 8.74
N LEU A 144 8.84 -0.77 8.54
CA LEU A 144 9.40 -0.48 7.22
C LEU A 144 10.08 -1.71 6.61
N ALA A 145 10.82 -2.49 7.41
CA ALA A 145 11.42 -3.75 6.96
C ALA A 145 10.36 -4.77 6.52
N PHE A 146 9.24 -4.90 7.26
CA PHE A 146 8.13 -5.75 6.85
C PHE A 146 7.43 -5.28 5.58
N VAL A 147 7.27 -3.96 5.41
CA VAL A 147 6.73 -3.40 4.17
C VAL A 147 7.64 -3.73 2.99
N ILE A 148 8.95 -3.48 3.10
CA ILE A 148 9.92 -3.77 2.03
C ILE A 148 9.92 -5.26 1.70
N LYS A 149 9.95 -6.14 2.72
CA LYS A 149 9.82 -7.60 2.53
C LYS A 149 8.56 -7.95 1.76
N THR A 150 7.42 -7.37 2.15
CA THR A 150 6.12 -7.66 1.53
C THR A 150 6.08 -7.20 0.08
N LEU A 151 6.52 -5.97 -0.19
CA LEU A 151 6.60 -5.42 -1.53
C LEU A 151 7.57 -6.21 -2.42
N PHE A 152 8.70 -6.65 -1.87
CA PHE A 152 9.63 -7.55 -2.57
C PHE A 152 8.97 -8.89 -2.90
N SER A 153 8.28 -9.52 -1.94
CA SER A 153 7.57 -10.79 -2.15
C SER A 153 6.50 -10.67 -3.24
N LEU A 154 5.73 -9.58 -3.23
CA LEU A 154 4.73 -9.29 -4.26
C LEU A 154 5.38 -9.08 -5.63
N THR A 155 6.44 -8.28 -5.70
CA THR A 155 7.18 -8.05 -6.95
C THR A 155 7.79 -9.36 -7.47
N ALA A 156 8.41 -10.15 -6.61
CA ALA A 156 8.98 -11.45 -6.96
C ALA A 156 7.92 -12.43 -7.50
N HIS A 157 6.67 -12.33 -7.02
CA HIS A 157 5.57 -13.13 -7.55
C HIS A 157 5.24 -12.76 -9.01
N TYR A 158 5.17 -11.46 -9.35
CA TYR A 158 5.04 -11.00 -10.74
C TYR A 158 6.21 -11.44 -11.62
N PHE A 159 7.42 -11.46 -11.06
CA PHE A 159 8.60 -11.95 -11.75
C PHE A 159 8.62 -13.47 -11.97
N LYS A 160 7.76 -14.25 -11.32
CA LYS A 160 7.67 -15.70 -11.54
C LYS A 160 6.66 -16.10 -12.61
N LEU A 161 5.76 -15.21 -13.00
CA LEU A 161 4.79 -15.48 -14.06
C LEU A 161 5.51 -15.69 -15.41
N GLU A 162 4.99 -16.63 -16.21
CA GLU A 162 5.60 -17.06 -17.48
C GLU A 162 5.57 -15.98 -18.56
N GLU A 163 4.63 -15.03 -18.45
CA GLU A 163 4.53 -13.89 -19.37
C GLU A 163 5.59 -12.82 -19.04
N GLY A 164 6.58 -12.66 -19.91
CA GLY A 164 7.70 -11.73 -19.71
C GLY A 164 7.34 -10.23 -19.67
N GLY A 165 6.09 -9.87 -19.99
CA GLY A 165 5.64 -8.48 -20.07
C GLY A 165 5.72 -7.73 -18.73
N GLU A 166 5.29 -8.35 -17.64
CA GLU A 166 5.30 -7.73 -16.30
C GLU A 166 6.74 -7.46 -15.82
N ARG A 167 7.65 -8.41 -16.06
CA ARG A 167 9.08 -8.27 -15.73
C ARG A 167 9.70 -7.08 -16.46
N SER A 168 9.46 -6.99 -17.77
CA SER A 168 9.97 -5.89 -18.58
C SER A 168 9.42 -4.56 -18.08
N LEU A 169 8.11 -4.49 -17.79
CA LEU A 169 7.47 -3.28 -17.31
C LEU A 169 8.10 -2.81 -15.98
N CYS A 170 8.31 -3.72 -15.03
CA CYS A 170 8.94 -3.38 -13.75
C CYS A 170 10.37 -2.86 -13.93
N ILE A 171 11.17 -3.47 -14.82
CA ILE A 171 12.55 -3.01 -15.10
C ILE A 171 12.53 -1.62 -15.76
N THR A 172 11.63 -1.39 -16.71
CA THR A 172 11.48 -0.08 -17.36
C THR A 172 11.12 1.00 -16.35
N PHE A 173 10.18 0.74 -15.44
CA PHE A 173 9.84 1.70 -14.38
C PHE A 173 10.98 1.90 -13.38
N ALA A 174 11.74 0.85 -13.04
CA ALA A 174 12.93 0.99 -12.19
C ALA A 174 13.94 2.00 -12.80
N PHE A 175 14.23 1.85 -14.11
CA PHE A 175 15.09 2.79 -14.83
C PHE A 175 14.50 4.21 -14.89
N PHE A 176 13.20 4.33 -15.17
CA PHE A 176 12.50 5.61 -15.15
C PHE A 176 12.63 6.32 -13.79
N PHE A 177 12.39 5.60 -12.69
CA PHE A 177 12.52 6.16 -11.34
C PHE A 177 13.97 6.48 -10.98
N PHE A 178 14.94 5.72 -11.47
CA PHE A 178 16.36 6.04 -11.31
C PHE A 178 16.71 7.39 -11.95
N VAL A 179 16.35 7.58 -13.22
CA VAL A 179 16.59 8.85 -13.94
C VAL A 179 15.85 10.00 -13.27
N LYS A 180 14.60 9.79 -12.87
CA LYS A 180 13.81 10.80 -12.15
C LYS A 180 14.45 11.18 -10.81
N ALA A 181 14.92 10.19 -10.04
CA ALA A 181 15.59 10.44 -8.76
C ALA A 181 16.90 11.21 -8.96
N MET A 182 17.71 10.84 -9.96
CA MET A 182 18.93 11.57 -10.30
C MET A 182 18.65 13.03 -10.66
N ALA A 183 17.64 13.29 -11.50
CA ALA A 183 17.25 14.66 -11.85
C ALA A 183 16.83 15.48 -10.62
N ILE A 184 16.07 14.88 -9.71
CA ILE A 184 15.60 15.52 -8.47
C ILE A 184 16.75 15.77 -7.49
N LEU A 185 17.67 14.82 -7.31
CA LEU A 185 18.79 14.93 -6.36
C LEU A 185 19.89 15.93 -6.80
N ILE A 186 19.88 16.34 -8.07
CA ILE A 186 20.74 17.41 -8.60
C ILE A 186 20.18 18.80 -8.24
N VAL A 187 18.86 18.93 -8.04
CA VAL A 187 18.23 20.20 -7.68
C VAL A 187 18.74 20.66 -6.32
N THR A 188 19.02 21.96 -6.21
CA THR A 188 19.57 22.54 -4.98
C THR A 188 18.50 22.65 -3.89
N GLU A 189 18.94 22.64 -2.63
CA GLU A 189 18.06 22.73 -1.45
C GLU A 189 17.32 24.07 -1.33
N ASN A 190 17.68 25.06 -2.15
CA ASN A 190 16.97 26.33 -2.27
C ASN A 190 15.58 26.14 -2.91
N TYR A 191 15.38 25.09 -3.70
CA TYR A 191 14.10 24.79 -4.34
C TYR A 191 13.38 23.60 -3.68
N LEU A 192 14.11 22.56 -3.29
CA LEU A 192 13.56 21.35 -2.68
C LEU A 192 14.09 21.16 -1.26
N GLU A 193 13.19 21.10 -0.29
CA GLU A 193 13.55 21.02 1.12
C GLU A 193 13.76 19.57 1.58
N PHE A 194 14.81 18.92 1.09
CA PHE A 194 15.12 17.54 1.48
C PHE A 194 16.08 17.41 2.67
N GLY A 195 16.86 18.46 3.00
CA GLY A 195 17.85 18.41 4.08
C GLY A 195 18.97 17.38 3.85
N LEU A 196 19.31 17.14 2.58
CA LEU A 196 20.25 16.12 2.15
C LEU A 196 21.71 16.50 2.47
N GLU A 197 22.07 17.77 2.34
CA GLU A 197 23.42 18.26 2.64
C GLU A 197 23.70 18.20 4.15
N THR A 198 22.74 18.62 4.99
CA THR A 198 22.81 18.46 6.45
C THR A 198 22.84 16.99 6.85
N GLY A 199 21.98 16.16 6.25
CA GLY A 199 21.97 14.72 6.50
C GLY A 199 23.28 14.03 6.12
N PHE A 200 23.89 14.43 5.00
CA PHE A 200 25.20 13.93 4.58
C PHE A 200 26.32 14.37 5.54
N ALA A 201 26.32 15.63 5.98
CA ALA A 201 27.30 16.13 6.96
C ALA A 201 27.22 15.34 8.27
N ASN A 202 26.03 15.21 8.85
CA ASN A 202 25.81 14.46 10.08
C ASN A 202 26.21 12.98 9.96
N PHE A 203 25.90 12.35 8.82
CA PHE A 203 26.31 10.97 8.55
C PHE A 203 27.84 10.85 8.43
N SER A 204 28.49 11.76 7.68
CA SER A 204 29.94 11.74 7.48
C SER A 204 30.67 11.93 8.81
N ASP A 205 30.23 12.88 9.63
CA ASP A 205 30.83 13.16 10.94
C ASP A 205 30.66 11.99 11.90
N SER A 206 29.45 11.42 11.97
CA SER A 206 29.17 10.24 12.82
C SER A 206 29.97 9.02 12.39
N ALA A 207 30.10 8.79 11.08
CA ALA A 207 30.87 7.68 10.54
C ALA A 207 32.38 7.87 10.76
N LEU A 208 32.88 9.11 10.71
CA LEU A 208 34.27 9.43 10.99
C LEU A 208 34.60 9.16 12.47
N GLN A 209 33.76 9.61 13.40
CA GLN A 209 33.90 9.28 14.83
C GLN A 209 33.89 7.77 15.09
N PHE A 210 32.99 7.03 14.42
CA PHE A 210 32.95 5.57 14.53
C PHE A 210 34.24 4.92 14.01
N LEU A 211 34.77 5.37 12.87
CA LEU A 211 36.01 4.83 12.30
C LEU A 211 37.23 5.15 13.15
N GLU A 212 37.32 6.37 13.71
CA GLU A 212 38.35 6.75 14.68
C GLU A 212 38.31 5.84 15.91
N HIS A 213 37.12 5.55 16.45
CA HIS A 213 36.96 4.59 17.54
C HIS A 213 37.39 3.16 17.19
N GLN A 214 37.30 2.77 15.92
CA GLN A 214 37.79 1.47 15.42
C GLN A 214 39.27 1.50 15.00
N GLY A 215 39.98 2.63 15.19
CA GLY A 215 41.40 2.78 14.86
C GLY A 215 41.70 2.87 13.36
N LEU A 216 40.70 3.19 12.53
CA LEU A 216 40.84 3.32 11.08
C LEU A 216 40.91 4.81 10.71
N GLU A 217 42.09 5.34 10.41
CA GLU A 217 42.24 6.68 9.84
C GLU A 217 41.84 6.68 8.36
N SER A 218 40.67 7.23 8.04
CA SER A 218 40.15 7.35 6.67
C SER A 218 39.79 8.81 6.37
N GLN A 219 40.09 9.30 5.16
CA GLN A 219 39.82 10.68 4.70
C GLN A 219 38.34 10.96 4.40
N GLY A 220 37.43 10.41 5.20
CA GLY A 220 35.99 10.48 4.99
C GLY A 220 35.44 9.26 4.25
N PRO A 221 34.31 8.69 4.68
CA PRO A 221 33.90 7.35 4.26
C PRO A 221 33.32 7.28 2.84
N ILE A 222 32.65 8.33 2.34
CA ILE A 222 31.93 8.32 1.05
C ILE A 222 31.86 9.74 0.43
N SER A 223 32.02 9.85 -0.90
CA SER A 223 31.86 11.14 -1.61
C SER A 223 30.38 11.57 -1.70
N LYS A 224 30.10 12.89 -1.74
CA LYS A 224 28.73 13.42 -1.94
C LYS A 224 28.03 12.83 -3.17
N LEU A 225 28.77 12.63 -4.27
CA LEU A 225 28.23 12.04 -5.50
C LEU A 225 27.82 10.58 -5.27
N THR A 226 28.68 9.80 -4.62
CA THR A 226 28.40 8.39 -4.30
C THR A 226 27.18 8.28 -3.38
N PHE A 227 27.05 9.17 -2.39
CA PHE A 227 25.88 9.23 -1.52
C PHE A 227 24.59 9.49 -2.31
N LYS A 228 24.59 10.50 -3.19
CA LYS A 228 23.44 10.79 -4.09
C LYS A 228 23.12 9.62 -5.02
N LEU A 229 24.13 8.92 -5.53
CA LEU A 229 23.95 7.76 -6.40
C LEU A 229 23.33 6.57 -5.66
N ILE A 230 23.78 6.26 -4.43
CA ILE A 230 23.18 5.22 -3.59
C ILE A 230 21.71 5.56 -3.30
N LEU A 231 21.42 6.81 -2.95
CA LEU A 231 20.05 7.25 -2.71
C LEU A 231 19.18 7.13 -3.97
N ALA A 232 19.70 7.50 -5.15
CA ALA A 232 19.00 7.33 -6.41
C ALA A 232 18.69 5.85 -6.72
N LEU A 233 19.61 4.93 -6.42
CA LEU A 233 19.39 3.49 -6.56
C LEU A 233 18.33 2.97 -5.59
N LEU A 234 18.32 3.44 -4.34
CA LEU A 234 17.27 3.09 -3.36
C LEU A 234 15.90 3.62 -3.80
N CYS A 235 15.83 4.87 -4.28
CA CYS A 235 14.60 5.44 -4.84
C CYS A 235 14.10 4.67 -6.06
N SER A 236 15.01 4.23 -6.94
CA SER A 236 14.69 3.37 -8.09
C SER A 236 14.10 2.03 -7.66
N LEU A 237 14.73 1.37 -6.69
CA LEU A 237 14.27 0.08 -6.15
C LEU A 237 12.89 0.19 -5.50
N ILE A 238 12.70 1.19 -4.63
CA ILE A 238 11.40 1.44 -4.00
C ILE A 238 10.34 1.81 -5.06
N GLY A 239 10.69 2.65 -6.03
CA GLY A 239 9.80 3.00 -7.14
C GLY A 239 9.38 1.79 -7.97
N ALA A 240 10.31 0.86 -8.25
CA ALA A 240 10.01 -0.39 -8.94
C ALA A 240 8.99 -1.23 -8.16
N PHE A 241 9.22 -1.42 -6.85
CA PHE A 241 8.31 -2.12 -5.96
C PHE A 241 6.91 -1.48 -5.85
N LEU A 242 6.83 -0.16 -5.98
CA LEU A 242 5.57 0.59 -5.96
C LEU A 242 4.87 0.68 -7.32
N THR A 243 5.49 0.21 -8.41
CA THR A 243 4.93 0.32 -9.76
C THR A 243 3.62 -0.43 -9.90
N PHE A 244 3.59 -1.73 -9.59
CA PHE A 244 2.36 -2.52 -9.65
C PHE A 244 1.29 -2.06 -8.67
N PRO A 245 1.61 -1.79 -7.38
CA PRO A 245 0.68 -1.12 -6.48
C PRO A 245 0.08 0.17 -7.04
N GLY A 246 0.89 1.02 -7.66
CA GLY A 246 0.47 2.28 -8.26
C GLY A 246 -0.49 2.09 -9.44
N LEU A 247 -0.15 1.19 -10.38
CA LEU A 247 -1.01 0.86 -11.53
C LEU A 247 -2.33 0.25 -11.07
N ARG A 248 -2.27 -0.66 -10.10
CA ARG A 248 -3.47 -1.30 -9.53
C ARG A 248 -4.37 -0.28 -8.85
N LEU A 249 -3.79 0.63 -8.07
CA LEU A 249 -4.53 1.72 -7.42
C LEU A 249 -5.25 2.59 -8.45
N ALA A 250 -4.58 2.97 -9.53
CA ALA A 250 -5.18 3.78 -10.59
C ALA A 250 -6.39 3.08 -11.24
N GLN A 251 -6.27 1.77 -11.52
CA GLN A 251 -7.39 0.98 -12.04
C GLN A 251 -8.56 0.92 -11.05
N MET A 252 -8.27 0.60 -9.78
CA MET A 252 -9.30 0.53 -8.73
C MET A 252 -9.97 1.88 -8.49
N HIS A 253 -9.25 2.99 -8.63
CA HIS A 253 -9.80 4.33 -8.51
C HIS A 253 -10.82 4.62 -9.61
N LEU A 254 -10.48 4.36 -10.88
CA LEU A 254 -11.40 4.51 -12.00
C LEU A 254 -12.64 3.62 -11.84
N ASP A 255 -12.44 2.38 -11.41
CA ASP A 255 -13.52 1.44 -11.16
C ASP A 255 -14.44 1.91 -10.01
N ALA A 256 -13.87 2.42 -8.92
CA ALA A 256 -14.62 2.93 -7.78
C ALA A 256 -15.44 4.18 -8.13
N LEU A 257 -14.90 5.08 -8.97
CA LEU A 257 -15.62 6.26 -9.46
C LEU A 257 -16.84 5.89 -10.28
N ASN A 258 -16.70 4.90 -11.18
CA ASN A 258 -17.80 4.45 -12.03
C ASN A 258 -18.94 3.77 -11.23
N LEU A 259 -18.62 3.16 -10.08
CA LEU A 259 -19.59 2.47 -9.23
C LEU A 259 -20.28 3.40 -8.22
N THR A 260 -19.65 4.53 -7.90
CA THR A 260 -20.13 5.44 -6.86
C THR A 260 -21.03 6.51 -7.45
N THR A 261 -22.26 6.64 -6.94
CA THR A 261 -23.23 7.67 -7.38
C THR A 261 -23.21 8.92 -6.51
N ALA A 262 -22.77 8.82 -5.25
CA ALA A 262 -22.75 9.93 -4.31
C ALA A 262 -21.59 10.90 -4.62
N LYS A 263 -21.93 12.16 -4.90
CA LYS A 263 -20.95 13.22 -5.22
C LYS A 263 -19.91 13.42 -4.12
N PHE A 264 -20.31 13.34 -2.85
CA PHE A 264 -19.39 13.47 -1.71
C PHE A 264 -18.29 12.40 -1.74
N THR A 265 -18.66 11.13 -1.89
CA THR A 265 -17.69 10.03 -1.99
C THR A 265 -16.82 10.16 -3.24
N GLN A 266 -17.36 10.60 -4.38
CA GLN A 266 -16.55 10.89 -5.57
C GLN A 266 -15.49 11.98 -5.31
N THR A 267 -15.86 13.07 -4.63
CA THR A 267 -14.88 14.12 -4.26
C THR A 267 -13.78 13.59 -3.34
N LEU A 268 -14.14 12.78 -2.34
CA LEU A 268 -13.15 12.14 -1.46
C LEU A 268 -12.23 11.17 -2.22
N LEU A 269 -12.75 10.43 -3.19
CA LEU A 269 -11.94 9.55 -4.05
C LEU A 269 -10.95 10.35 -4.90
N HIS A 270 -11.35 11.50 -5.45
CA HIS A 270 -10.45 12.38 -6.20
C HIS A 270 -9.36 12.98 -5.30
N ILE A 271 -9.72 13.47 -4.12
CA ILE A 271 -8.75 13.99 -3.14
C ILE A 271 -7.77 12.87 -2.74
N ASN A 272 -8.27 11.67 -2.49
CA ASN A 272 -7.44 10.52 -2.17
C ASN A 272 -6.46 10.16 -3.30
N PHE A 273 -6.90 10.19 -4.56
CA PHE A 273 -6.04 9.91 -5.72
C PHE A 273 -4.98 11.00 -5.92
N LEU A 274 -5.33 12.27 -5.68
CA LEU A 274 -4.43 13.42 -5.80
C LEU A 274 -3.49 13.57 -4.60
N SER A 275 -3.79 12.93 -3.47
CA SER A 275 -3.03 13.07 -2.21
C SER A 275 -1.51 12.92 -2.35
N PRO A 276 -0.93 11.99 -3.14
CA PRO A 276 0.51 11.89 -3.25
C PRO A 276 1.14 13.10 -3.96
N LEU A 277 0.41 13.72 -4.89
CA LEU A 277 0.87 14.95 -5.55
C LEU A 277 0.87 16.11 -4.56
N ILE A 278 -0.23 16.27 -3.80
CA ILE A 278 -0.34 17.31 -2.77
C ILE A 278 0.81 17.18 -1.77
N MET A 279 1.13 15.95 -1.35
CA MET A 279 2.28 15.69 -0.49
C MET A 279 3.56 16.19 -1.14
N VAL A 280 3.92 15.71 -2.34
CA VAL A 280 5.19 16.12 -2.98
C VAL A 280 5.31 17.64 -3.13
N LEU A 281 4.21 18.34 -3.43
CA LEU A 281 4.21 19.80 -3.58
C LEU A 281 4.57 20.52 -2.28
N LEU A 282 4.21 19.98 -1.10
CA LEU A 282 4.57 20.56 0.19
C LEU A 282 6.10 20.65 0.41
N TRP A 283 6.92 19.81 -0.24
CA TRP A 283 8.39 19.85 -0.15
C TRP A 283 9.03 20.80 -1.18
N VAL A 284 8.23 21.43 -2.05
CA VAL A 284 8.69 22.41 -3.03
C VAL A 284 8.56 23.81 -2.43
N LYS A 285 9.70 24.41 -2.05
CA LYS A 285 9.78 25.73 -1.41
C LYS A 285 9.02 26.83 -2.18
N PRO A 286 9.26 27.05 -3.50
CA PRO A 286 8.62 28.15 -4.22
C PRO A 286 7.10 27.99 -4.38
N ILE A 287 6.57 26.78 -4.27
CA ILE A 287 5.13 26.52 -4.44
C ILE A 287 4.37 26.76 -3.14
N THR A 288 4.97 26.41 -2.00
CA THR A 288 4.27 26.41 -0.72
C THR A 288 4.95 27.26 0.32
N LYS A 289 6.20 26.96 0.70
CA LYS A 289 6.90 27.67 1.78
C LYS A 289 7.07 29.15 1.47
N ASP A 290 7.58 29.50 0.29
CA ASP A 290 7.82 30.90 -0.08
C ASP A 290 6.51 31.68 -0.28
N TYR A 291 5.46 31.02 -0.77
CA TYR A 291 4.13 31.62 -0.91
C TYR A 291 3.48 31.91 0.45
N LEU A 292 3.61 30.99 1.42
CA LEU A 292 3.02 31.13 2.75
C LEU A 292 3.83 32.06 3.68
N MET A 293 5.15 32.03 3.58
CA MET A 293 6.04 32.78 4.47
C MET A 293 6.36 34.18 3.94
N ASN A 294 6.35 34.39 2.62
CA ASN A 294 6.58 35.68 1.99
C ASN A 294 5.49 35.97 0.94
N PRO A 295 4.24 36.25 1.36
CA PRO A 295 3.19 36.59 0.41
C PRO A 295 3.59 37.89 -0.31
N THR A 296 4.04 37.77 -1.56
CA THR A 296 4.46 38.89 -2.42
C THR A 296 3.31 39.83 -2.82
N LEU A 297 2.15 39.69 -2.17
CA LEU A 297 0.87 40.29 -2.56
C LEU A 297 0.42 41.48 -1.70
N GLU A 298 1.06 41.75 -0.55
CA GLU A 298 0.72 42.94 0.27
C GLU A 298 1.97 43.74 0.70
N LYS A 299 1.78 45.06 0.84
CA LYS A 299 2.83 46.04 1.17
C LYS A 299 3.37 45.92 2.61
N GLU A 300 2.87 44.98 3.40
CA GLU A 300 3.37 44.65 4.74
C GLU A 300 3.79 43.18 4.74
N ASN A 301 5.11 42.94 4.73
CA ASN A 301 5.71 41.61 4.80
C ASN A 301 5.56 41.05 6.23
N VAL A 302 4.34 40.65 6.62
CA VAL A 302 4.14 39.87 7.83
C VAL A 302 4.11 38.39 7.44
N PRO A 303 5.07 37.57 7.91
CA PRO A 303 5.05 36.14 7.62
C PRO A 303 3.78 35.52 8.19
N LEU A 304 3.00 34.83 7.36
CA LEU A 304 1.72 34.23 7.77
C LEU A 304 1.92 33.08 8.78
N MET A 305 3.12 32.49 8.84
CA MET A 305 3.43 31.29 9.59
C MET A 305 4.94 31.16 9.86
N THR A 306 5.33 30.62 11.01
CA THR A 306 6.74 30.31 11.35
C THR A 306 7.19 28.98 10.72
N GLU A 307 8.51 28.77 10.61
CA GLU A 307 9.08 27.54 10.02
C GLU A 307 8.64 26.28 10.76
N ASP A 308 8.73 26.27 12.09
CA ASP A 308 8.34 25.14 12.93
C ASP A 308 6.86 24.77 12.79
N THR A 309 6.00 25.80 12.67
CA THR A 309 4.57 25.56 12.48
C THR A 309 4.33 24.92 11.12
N TYR A 310 5.07 25.33 10.09
CA TYR A 310 4.91 24.82 8.74
C TYR A 310 5.36 23.36 8.62
N ASP A 311 6.47 22.99 9.27
CA ASP A 311 6.91 21.58 9.32
C ASP A 311 5.92 20.70 10.09
N THR A 312 5.35 21.22 11.19
CA THR A 312 4.26 20.55 11.91
C THR A 312 3.03 20.35 11.03
N LEU A 313 2.63 21.38 10.26
CA LEU A 313 1.51 21.31 9.32
C LEU A 313 1.72 20.24 8.24
N ARG A 314 2.93 20.14 7.68
CA ARG A 314 3.27 19.12 6.67
C ARG A 314 3.07 17.71 7.20
N LEU A 315 3.54 17.43 8.43
CA LEU A 315 3.38 16.14 9.07
C LEU A 315 1.90 15.79 9.29
N TRP A 316 1.12 16.73 9.83
CA TRP A 316 -0.33 16.55 10.01
C TRP A 316 -1.06 16.35 8.69
N ALA A 317 -0.68 17.07 7.63
CA ALA A 317 -1.25 16.89 6.30
C ALA A 317 -0.99 15.47 5.77
N ILE A 318 0.21 14.90 5.96
CA ILE A 318 0.48 13.51 5.58
C ILE A 318 -0.40 12.54 6.38
N ILE A 319 -0.46 12.69 7.70
CA ILE A 319 -1.26 11.81 8.58
C ILE A 319 -2.73 11.86 8.17
N LEU A 320 -3.30 13.04 7.93
CA LEU A 320 -4.69 13.21 7.51
C LEU A 320 -4.96 12.51 6.16
N MET A 321 -4.07 12.63 5.20
CA MET A 321 -4.19 11.96 3.91
C MET A 321 -4.04 10.43 4.03
N CYS A 322 -3.19 9.95 4.95
CA CYS A 322 -3.10 8.52 5.28
C CYS A 322 -4.44 7.99 5.85
N ILE A 323 -5.06 8.75 6.75
CA ILE A 323 -6.39 8.43 7.31
C ILE A 323 -7.46 8.43 6.22
N LEU A 324 -7.47 9.45 5.35
CA LEU A 324 -8.39 9.51 4.21
C LEU A 324 -8.23 8.26 3.32
N ARG A 325 -6.98 7.86 3.06
CA ARG A 325 -6.68 6.68 2.24
C ARG A 325 -7.15 5.38 2.90
N LEU A 326 -6.98 5.22 4.21
CA LEU A 326 -7.58 4.09 4.93
C LEU A 326 -9.10 4.09 4.86
N ALA A 327 -9.74 5.25 5.04
CA ALA A 327 -11.19 5.38 4.96
C ALA A 327 -11.73 5.00 3.58
N MET A 328 -11.00 5.34 2.51
CA MET A 328 -11.38 5.00 1.13
C MET A 328 -11.01 3.57 0.73
N MET A 329 -10.23 2.82 1.52
CA MET A 329 -9.77 1.47 1.16
C MET A 329 -10.92 0.52 0.79
N ARG A 330 -12.00 0.52 1.59
CA ARG A 330 -13.15 -0.37 1.38
C ARG A 330 -13.83 -0.13 0.03
N HIS A 331 -13.93 1.12 -0.42
CA HIS A 331 -14.50 1.47 -1.72
C HIS A 331 -13.63 0.93 -2.86
N HIS A 332 -12.31 1.04 -2.75
CA HIS A 332 -11.38 0.51 -3.75
C HIS A 332 -11.39 -1.03 -3.79
N LEU A 333 -11.43 -1.69 -2.62
CA LEU A 333 -11.52 -3.15 -2.55
C LEU A 333 -12.85 -3.67 -3.08
N GLN A 334 -13.97 -2.99 -2.80
CA GLN A 334 -15.26 -3.37 -3.37
C GLN A 334 -15.27 -3.20 -4.89
N ALA A 335 -14.66 -2.12 -5.41
CA ALA A 335 -14.50 -1.93 -6.84
C ALA A 335 -13.70 -3.06 -7.50
N TYR A 336 -12.67 -3.56 -6.80
CA TYR A 336 -11.93 -4.74 -7.23
C TYR A 336 -12.79 -6.02 -7.24
N LEU A 337 -13.55 -6.28 -6.18
CA LEU A 337 -14.42 -7.47 -6.10
C LEU A 337 -15.48 -7.47 -7.22
N ASN A 338 -15.98 -6.29 -7.61
CA ASN A 338 -16.90 -6.11 -8.72
C ASN A 338 -16.29 -6.42 -10.10
N LEU A 339 -14.98 -6.65 -10.19
CA LEU A 339 -14.34 -7.09 -11.42
C LEU A 339 -14.82 -8.48 -11.85
N ALA A 340 -15.26 -9.33 -10.91
CA ALA A 340 -15.86 -10.62 -11.22
C ALA A 340 -17.14 -10.47 -12.06
N GLN A 341 -18.05 -9.59 -11.65
CA GLN A 341 -19.27 -9.29 -12.40
C GLN A 341 -18.95 -8.64 -13.75
N LYS A 342 -18.03 -7.66 -13.79
CA LYS A 342 -17.59 -7.05 -15.05
C LYS A 342 -17.02 -8.08 -16.03
N GLY A 343 -16.27 -9.06 -15.53
CA GLY A 343 -15.72 -10.16 -16.34
C GLY A 343 -16.83 -11.02 -16.96
N VAL A 344 -17.87 -11.35 -16.19
CA VAL A 344 -19.05 -12.07 -16.70
C VAL A 344 -19.81 -11.23 -17.72
N ASP A 345 -20.02 -9.93 -17.46
CA ASP A 345 -20.73 -9.03 -18.38
C ASP A 345 -19.97 -8.83 -19.69
N GLN A 346 -18.64 -8.81 -19.64
CA GLN A 346 -17.79 -8.76 -20.83
C GLN A 346 -17.85 -10.07 -21.60
N MET A 347 -17.78 -11.21 -20.91
CA MET A 347 -17.94 -12.53 -21.52
C MET A 347 -19.28 -12.65 -22.26
N LYS A 348 -20.38 -12.15 -21.70
CA LYS A 348 -21.72 -12.16 -22.36
C LYS A 348 -21.74 -11.45 -23.71
N LYS A 349 -20.82 -10.51 -23.95
CA LYS A 349 -20.71 -9.78 -25.23
C LYS A 349 -19.92 -10.54 -26.29
N GLU A 350 -19.15 -11.54 -25.90
CA GLU A 350 -18.34 -12.34 -26.80
C GLU A 350 -19.10 -13.57 -27.28
N ALA A 351 -19.08 -13.82 -28.60
CA ALA A 351 -19.62 -15.06 -29.15
C ALA A 351 -18.69 -16.24 -28.80
N GLY A 352 -19.27 -17.36 -28.38
CA GLY A 352 -18.53 -18.61 -28.18
C GLY A 352 -19.03 -19.45 -27.03
N ARG A 353 -18.25 -20.48 -26.71
CA ARG A 353 -18.46 -21.34 -25.53
C ARG A 353 -17.27 -21.19 -24.60
N ILE A 354 -17.54 -21.27 -23.31
CA ILE A 354 -16.51 -21.31 -22.26
C ILE A 354 -16.67 -22.61 -21.47
N SER A 355 -15.57 -23.16 -20.97
CA SER A 355 -15.66 -24.28 -20.04
C SER A 355 -16.19 -23.78 -18.68
N THR A 356 -16.99 -24.60 -18.00
CA THR A 356 -17.50 -24.27 -16.66
C THR A 356 -16.36 -24.03 -15.67
N VAL A 357 -15.28 -24.80 -15.81
CA VAL A 357 -14.06 -24.69 -15.00
C VAL A 357 -13.38 -23.34 -15.23
N ASP A 358 -13.25 -22.89 -16.48
CA ASP A 358 -12.59 -21.60 -16.77
C ASP A 358 -13.45 -20.42 -16.31
N LEU A 359 -14.78 -20.51 -16.43
CA LEU A 359 -15.70 -19.52 -15.89
C LEU A 359 -15.61 -19.43 -14.35
N GLN A 360 -15.64 -20.58 -13.67
CA GLN A 360 -15.47 -20.65 -12.21
C GLN A 360 -14.12 -20.09 -11.78
N LYS A 361 -13.03 -20.46 -12.47
CA LYS A 361 -11.69 -19.93 -12.20
C LYS A 361 -11.62 -18.41 -12.41
N MET A 362 -12.26 -17.87 -13.44
CA MET A 362 -12.30 -16.43 -13.70
C MET A 362 -12.93 -15.68 -12.53
N VAL A 363 -14.09 -16.12 -12.05
CA VAL A 363 -14.80 -15.50 -10.92
C VAL A 363 -14.04 -15.71 -9.61
N ALA A 364 -13.63 -16.94 -9.32
CA ALA A 364 -12.96 -17.30 -8.06
C ALA A 364 -11.60 -16.59 -7.90
N ARG A 365 -10.83 -16.42 -8.99
CA ARG A 365 -9.51 -15.77 -8.95
C ARG A 365 -9.59 -14.36 -8.36
N VAL A 366 -10.64 -13.61 -8.65
CA VAL A 366 -10.82 -12.25 -8.11
C VAL A 366 -10.90 -12.28 -6.58
N PHE A 367 -11.63 -13.25 -6.02
CA PHE A 367 -11.72 -13.40 -4.58
C PHE A 367 -10.40 -13.90 -3.97
N TYR A 368 -9.82 -14.97 -4.49
CA TYR A 368 -8.57 -15.55 -3.96
C TYR A 368 -7.39 -14.58 -3.95
N TYR A 369 -7.38 -13.61 -4.86
CA TYR A 369 -6.32 -12.61 -5.00
C TYR A 369 -6.59 -11.31 -4.20
N LEU A 370 -7.72 -11.22 -3.47
CA LEU A 370 -8.11 -10.05 -2.70
C LEU A 370 -7.04 -9.57 -1.72
N CYS A 371 -6.41 -10.47 -0.96
CA CYS A 371 -5.39 -10.11 0.01
C CYS A 371 -4.13 -9.54 -0.63
N VAL A 372 -3.77 -10.01 -1.83
CA VAL A 372 -2.66 -9.43 -2.60
C VAL A 372 -2.98 -7.98 -2.96
N ILE A 373 -4.19 -7.71 -3.43
CA ILE A 373 -4.63 -6.34 -3.74
C ILE A 373 -4.71 -5.46 -2.48
N ALA A 374 -5.18 -6.01 -1.37
CA ALA A 374 -5.22 -5.31 -0.09
C ALA A 374 -3.81 -4.95 0.39
N LEU A 375 -2.84 -5.87 0.26
CA LEU A 375 -1.43 -5.61 0.56
C LEU A 375 -0.84 -4.52 -0.36
N GLN A 376 -1.14 -4.54 -1.65
CA GLN A 376 -0.70 -3.49 -2.58
C GLN A 376 -1.28 -2.12 -2.23
N TYR A 377 -2.48 -2.07 -1.66
CA TYR A 377 -3.08 -0.83 -1.20
C TYR A 377 -2.46 -0.33 0.11
N VAL A 378 -2.28 -1.23 1.08
CA VAL A 378 -1.87 -0.91 2.46
C VAL A 378 -0.36 -0.71 2.58
N ALA A 379 0.47 -1.52 1.93
CA ALA A 379 1.92 -1.45 2.12
C ALA A 379 2.53 -0.06 1.81
N PRO A 380 2.20 0.61 0.69
CA PRO A 380 2.71 1.97 0.42
C PRO A 380 2.24 3.00 1.44
N LEU A 381 1.01 2.84 1.93
CA LEU A 381 0.42 3.70 2.95
C LEU A 381 1.13 3.53 4.30
N VAL A 382 1.39 2.28 4.71
CA VAL A 382 2.12 1.97 5.95
C VAL A 382 3.54 2.51 5.89
N MET A 383 4.21 2.35 4.73
CA MET A 383 5.53 2.91 4.48
C MET A 383 5.52 4.41 4.69
N LEU A 384 4.55 5.11 4.07
CA LEU A 384 4.42 6.55 4.18
C LEU A 384 4.21 6.99 5.62
N LEU A 385 3.24 6.39 6.33
CA LEU A 385 2.94 6.70 7.72
C LEU A 385 4.18 6.56 8.62
N HIS A 386 4.88 5.42 8.57
CA HIS A 386 6.00 5.17 9.47
C HIS A 386 7.24 5.98 9.11
N THR A 387 7.46 6.30 7.83
CA THR A 387 8.49 7.28 7.45
C THR A 387 8.15 8.68 7.97
N THR A 388 6.88 9.09 7.99
CA THR A 388 6.45 10.36 8.60
C THR A 388 6.70 10.38 10.10
N LEU A 389 6.40 9.29 10.82
CA LEU A 389 6.68 9.19 12.27
C LEU A 389 8.19 9.26 12.58
N LEU A 390 9.02 8.66 11.71
CA LEU A 390 10.48 8.79 11.82
C LEU A 390 10.97 10.21 11.52
N LEU A 391 10.36 10.87 10.52
CA LEU A 391 10.69 12.26 10.19
C LEU A 391 10.32 13.22 11.32
N GLN A 392 9.18 13.02 11.98
CA GLN A 392 8.80 13.77 13.18
C GLN A 392 9.85 13.63 14.28
N TYR A 393 10.35 12.42 14.53
CA TYR A 393 11.39 12.19 15.53
C TYR A 393 12.68 12.95 15.20
N LEU A 394 13.07 13.00 13.92
CA LEU A 394 14.23 13.78 13.47
C LEU A 394 14.03 15.29 13.63
N PHE A 395 12.82 15.81 13.44
CA PHE A 395 12.54 17.24 13.64
C PHE A 395 12.41 17.64 15.12
N ALA A 396 11.99 16.73 16.00
CA ALA A 396 11.79 17.01 17.42
C ALA A 396 13.10 17.04 18.22
N PHE A 397 14.19 16.43 17.71
CA PHE A 397 15.49 16.36 18.38
C PHE A 397 16.61 16.80 17.41
N PRO A 398 16.91 18.11 17.33
CA PRO A 398 18.06 18.62 16.59
C PRO A 398 19.40 18.24 17.22
#